data_AF-A0A2V2GKC3-F1
#
_entry.id   AF-A0A2V2GKC3-F1
#
_cell.length_a   1.000
_cell.length_b   1.000
_cell.length_c   1.000
_cell.angle_alpha   90.00
_cell.angle_beta   90.00
_cell.angle_gamma   90.00
#
_symmetry.space_group_name_H-M   'P 1'
#
loop_
_entity.id
_entity.type
_entity.pdbx_description
1 polymer ?
#
loop_
_entity_poly.entity_id
_entity_poly.type
_entity_poly.pdbx_seq_one_letter_code
_entity_poly.pdbx_strand_id
1 'polypeptide(L)'
;MEDKKNSAVVKAEKIADARTAVERMDAERAEEARVSAEKQRADERVARAREKQMKKDEKLRRKAEAKRAEEARKAEKRAEELRVKREEEEKKAAQYREKKEKERRREQIKEENAREKQKRKNRRSKQGFGGWLAAVISLGVTVLVLSSVLAMNILMPSPNDKALTAMYEKSYYDTLTYVNNMDNSLSKSLATKDGAALQEYFSDLAVQSELAENDINRLPLRDEAKYYTTKVINQIGDFSKYLNKKLIDGETLTEADVAGLKQLYEANKQLKQSLAQITANMGDNYDFSKLEKDGDILSGMEELQNLSAEYPELIYDGPFSDGQPKDKIKGLSGDEVTAEQAKARFIEIFNAYGITEVEEAGETSGLFDCYNFSAQSDGARLFAQISKIGGHLILFDHFKDCSTENYDGEDLIPVGKEFLEGIGLENMTCVWASSSRAVTSLNFAYEENGVIVYSDLVKLTVCQQTGKVTGMEAVPYYTNHAARQMPKAAITAKQAAEKVSPSLEITGTRLAYIPKGEKECLAYEFKAEKDGEIYYVYIDAGTGRQAEMFRVIDTDDGTMLL
;
A
#
# COMPACT_ATOMS: atom_id res chain seq x y z
N MET A 1 -72.79 -67.95 37.55
CA MET A 1 -71.94 -66.83 38.02
C MET A 1 -70.78 -66.51 37.05
N GLU A 2 -70.58 -67.31 36.00
CA GLU A 2 -69.52 -67.12 34.99
C GLU A 2 -69.84 -66.09 33.88
N ASP A 3 -71.09 -65.98 33.41
CA ASP A 3 -71.42 -65.01 32.34
C ASP A 3 -71.26 -63.54 32.72
N LYS A 4 -71.44 -63.20 34.01
CA LYS A 4 -71.24 -61.82 34.50
C LYS A 4 -69.74 -61.45 34.62
N LYS A 5 -68.86 -62.42 34.85
CA LYS A 5 -67.40 -62.19 34.88
C LYS A 5 -66.85 -61.97 33.47
N ASN A 6 -67.35 -62.72 32.48
CA ASN A 6 -66.88 -62.58 31.09
C ASN A 6 -67.33 -61.25 30.45
N SER A 7 -68.55 -60.78 30.76
CA SER A 7 -69.06 -59.47 30.30
C SER A 7 -68.29 -58.28 30.88
N ALA A 8 -67.84 -58.36 32.14
CA ALA A 8 -67.11 -57.28 32.81
C ALA A 8 -65.68 -57.12 32.25
N VAL A 9 -65.01 -58.23 31.92
CA VAL A 9 -63.66 -58.22 31.34
C VAL A 9 -63.68 -57.63 29.92
N VAL A 10 -64.60 -58.08 29.05
CA VAL A 10 -64.75 -57.55 27.69
C VAL A 10 -65.13 -56.06 27.68
N LYS A 11 -65.91 -55.60 28.67
CA LYS A 11 -66.26 -54.18 28.81
C LYS A 11 -65.07 -53.34 29.30
N ALA A 12 -64.25 -53.87 30.21
CA ALA A 12 -63.04 -53.20 30.67
C ALA A 12 -61.99 -53.07 29.56
N GLU A 13 -61.83 -54.11 28.74
CA GLU A 13 -60.91 -54.13 27.60
C GLU A 13 -61.33 -53.13 26.51
N LYS A 14 -62.62 -53.07 26.16
CA LYS A 14 -63.15 -52.04 25.23
C LYS A 14 -62.99 -50.61 25.75
N ILE A 15 -63.08 -50.39 27.06
CA ILE A 15 -62.86 -49.07 27.66
C ILE A 15 -61.37 -48.70 27.64
N ALA A 16 -60.49 -49.67 27.87
CA ALA A 16 -59.04 -49.47 27.77
C ALA A 16 -58.59 -49.15 26.33
N ASP A 17 -59.14 -49.88 25.34
CA ASP A 17 -58.86 -49.63 23.92
C ASP A 17 -59.40 -48.27 23.45
N ALA A 18 -60.63 -47.91 23.87
CA ALA A 18 -61.19 -46.60 23.56
C ALA A 18 -60.38 -45.46 24.19
N ARG A 19 -59.88 -45.63 25.42
CA ARG A 19 -59.02 -44.65 26.09
C ARG A 19 -57.67 -44.51 25.37
N THR A 20 -57.07 -45.62 24.97
CA THR A 20 -55.81 -45.63 24.22
C THR A 20 -55.97 -44.97 22.84
N ALA A 21 -57.12 -45.15 22.18
CA ALA A 21 -57.43 -44.50 20.91
C ALA A 21 -57.59 -42.97 21.06
N VAL A 22 -58.26 -42.51 22.12
CA VAL A 22 -58.39 -41.07 22.42
C VAL A 22 -57.02 -40.45 22.74
N GLU A 23 -56.19 -41.12 23.55
CA GLU A 23 -54.84 -40.65 23.88
C GLU A 23 -53.94 -40.54 22.63
N ARG A 24 -54.10 -41.45 21.65
CA ARG A 24 -53.39 -41.35 20.36
C ARG A 24 -53.88 -40.19 19.50
N MET A 25 -55.19 -39.98 19.39
CA MET A 25 -55.76 -38.86 18.63
C MET A 25 -55.38 -37.50 19.22
N ASP A 26 -55.33 -37.39 20.54
CA ASP A 26 -54.90 -36.17 21.23
C ASP A 26 -53.40 -35.92 21.03
N ALA A 27 -52.58 -36.98 21.01
CA ALA A 27 -51.16 -36.88 20.70
C ALA A 27 -50.91 -36.43 19.25
N GLU A 28 -51.65 -36.99 18.27
CA GLU A 28 -51.55 -36.59 16.86
C GLU A 28 -51.97 -35.13 16.64
N ARG A 29 -53.06 -34.68 17.28
CA ARG A 29 -53.48 -33.26 17.23
C ARG A 29 -52.46 -32.32 17.87
N ALA A 30 -51.80 -32.74 18.96
CA ALA A 30 -50.75 -31.96 19.59
C ALA A 30 -49.50 -31.85 18.70
N GLU A 31 -49.14 -32.94 18.00
CA GLU A 31 -48.05 -32.98 17.03
C GLU A 31 -48.34 -32.05 15.83
N GLU A 32 -49.54 -32.13 15.24
CA GLU A 32 -49.96 -31.26 14.13
C GLU A 32 -49.98 -29.77 14.52
N ALA A 33 -50.46 -29.45 15.72
CA ALA A 33 -50.44 -28.08 16.25
C ALA A 33 -49.01 -27.57 16.43
N ARG A 34 -48.09 -28.44 16.88
CA ARG A 34 -46.66 -28.10 17.04
C ARG A 34 -45.99 -27.82 15.70
N VAL A 35 -46.21 -28.68 14.70
CA VAL A 35 -45.66 -28.52 13.35
C VAL A 35 -46.19 -27.26 12.68
N SER A 36 -47.48 -26.96 12.84
CA SER A 36 -48.09 -25.73 12.33
C SER A 36 -47.50 -24.46 12.98
N ALA A 37 -47.33 -24.47 14.30
CA ALA A 37 -46.72 -23.36 15.04
C ALA A 37 -45.24 -23.14 14.66
N GLU A 38 -44.50 -24.23 14.42
CA GLU A 38 -43.10 -24.16 14.00
C GLU A 38 -42.96 -23.59 12.58
N LYS A 39 -43.86 -23.98 11.66
CA LYS A 39 -43.92 -23.43 10.31
C LYS A 39 -44.24 -21.93 10.31
N GLN A 40 -45.21 -21.49 11.11
CA GLN A 40 -45.53 -20.06 11.25
C GLN A 40 -44.32 -19.25 11.78
N ARG A 41 -43.60 -19.79 12.77
CA ARG A 41 -42.38 -19.15 13.30
C ARG A 41 -41.25 -19.08 12.27
N ALA A 42 -41.11 -20.10 11.43
CA ALA A 42 -40.14 -20.10 10.33
C ALA A 42 -40.48 -19.03 9.29
N ASP A 43 -41.75 -18.93 8.88
CA ASP A 43 -42.22 -17.93 7.91
C ASP A 43 -42.05 -16.49 8.44
N GLU A 44 -42.34 -16.25 9.72
CA GLU A 44 -42.08 -14.95 10.37
C GLU A 44 -40.60 -14.58 10.42
N ARG A 45 -39.71 -15.55 10.67
CA ARG A 45 -38.25 -15.33 10.66
C ARG A 45 -37.77 -14.93 9.26
N VAL A 46 -38.27 -15.59 8.22
CA VAL A 46 -37.95 -15.28 6.81
C VAL A 46 -38.47 -13.89 6.43
N ALA A 47 -39.69 -13.53 6.86
CA ALA A 47 -40.26 -12.21 6.62
C ALA A 47 -39.43 -11.09 7.28
N ARG A 48 -39.03 -11.27 8.55
CA ARG A 48 -38.16 -10.31 9.26
C ARG A 48 -36.78 -10.18 8.63
N ALA A 49 -36.21 -11.28 8.13
CA ALA A 49 -34.93 -11.26 7.41
C ALA A 49 -35.02 -10.47 6.10
N ARG A 50 -36.10 -10.66 5.32
CA ARG A 50 -36.35 -9.89 4.09
C ARG A 50 -36.55 -8.40 4.38
N GLU A 51 -37.28 -8.05 5.43
CA GLU A 51 -37.47 -6.64 5.81
C GLU A 51 -36.15 -5.96 6.25
N LYS A 52 -35.31 -6.67 7.01
CA LYS A 52 -33.97 -6.19 7.38
C LYS A 52 -33.08 -6.01 6.15
N GLN A 53 -33.13 -6.94 5.19
CA GLN A 53 -32.37 -6.83 3.95
C GLN A 53 -32.82 -5.63 3.11
N MET A 54 -34.13 -5.43 2.93
CA MET A 54 -34.65 -4.25 2.22
C MET A 54 -34.22 -2.92 2.85
N LYS A 55 -34.26 -2.81 4.19
CA LYS A 55 -33.78 -1.61 4.90
C LYS A 55 -32.27 -1.40 4.74
N LYS A 56 -31.48 -2.48 4.69
CA LYS A 56 -30.04 -2.43 4.43
C LYS A 56 -29.76 -1.93 3.01
N ASP A 57 -30.47 -2.45 2.02
CA ASP A 57 -30.30 -2.10 0.61
C ASP A 57 -30.73 -0.65 0.33
N GLU A 58 -31.83 -0.18 0.97
CA GLU A 58 -32.26 1.22 0.89
C GLU A 58 -31.22 2.17 1.50
N LYS A 59 -30.65 1.81 2.67
CA LYS A 59 -29.57 2.59 3.30
C LYS A 59 -28.32 2.65 2.43
N LEU A 60 -27.98 1.54 1.75
CA LEU A 60 -26.85 1.47 0.83
C LEU A 60 -27.07 2.37 -0.39
N ARG A 61 -28.27 2.36 -0.98
CA ARG A 61 -28.65 3.24 -2.09
C ARG A 61 -28.55 4.72 -1.71
N ARG A 62 -29.09 5.11 -0.56
CA ARG A 62 -28.99 6.52 -0.08
C ARG A 62 -27.54 6.96 0.12
N LYS A 63 -26.68 6.08 0.66
CA LYS A 63 -25.23 6.36 0.77
C LYS A 63 -24.55 6.50 -0.59
N ALA A 64 -24.90 5.64 -1.56
CA ALA A 64 -24.35 5.72 -2.91
C ALA A 64 -24.79 7.00 -3.65
N GLU A 65 -26.06 7.40 -3.50
CA GLU A 65 -26.59 8.65 -4.05
C GLU A 65 -25.93 9.88 -3.41
N ALA A 66 -25.74 9.89 -2.09
CA ALA A 66 -25.03 10.96 -1.38
C ALA A 66 -23.56 11.09 -1.83
N LYS A 67 -22.86 9.95 -1.99
CA LYS A 67 -21.47 9.93 -2.47
C LYS A 67 -21.35 10.48 -3.90
N ARG A 68 -22.27 10.08 -4.80
CA ARG A 68 -22.33 10.60 -6.17
C ARG A 68 -22.60 12.10 -6.22
N ALA A 69 -23.48 12.61 -5.34
CA ALA A 69 -23.75 14.04 -5.24
C ALA A 69 -22.53 14.83 -4.73
N GLU A 70 -21.78 14.28 -3.76
CA GLU A 70 -20.55 14.89 -3.27
C GLU A 70 -19.44 14.91 -4.33
N GLU A 71 -19.27 13.81 -5.07
CA GLU A 71 -18.33 13.70 -6.19
C GLU A 71 -18.68 14.68 -7.30
N ALA A 72 -19.96 14.82 -7.66
CA ALA A 72 -20.43 15.82 -8.63
C ALA A 72 -20.11 17.25 -8.18
N ARG A 73 -20.34 17.59 -6.89
CA ARG A 73 -20.02 18.91 -6.34
C ARG A 73 -18.51 19.20 -6.34
N LYS A 74 -17.67 18.19 -6.07
CA LYS A 74 -16.20 18.31 -6.16
C LYS A 74 -15.74 18.48 -7.60
N ALA A 75 -16.35 17.77 -8.55
CA ALA A 75 -16.06 17.90 -9.97
C ALA A 75 -16.44 19.29 -10.50
N GLU A 76 -17.58 19.84 -10.09
CA GLU A 76 -18.03 21.19 -10.46
C GLU A 76 -17.10 22.28 -9.89
N LYS A 77 -16.66 22.14 -8.63
CA LYS A 77 -15.66 23.04 -8.03
C LYS A 77 -14.33 23.02 -8.78
N ARG A 78 -13.84 21.83 -9.13
CA ARG A 78 -12.60 21.67 -9.92
C ARG A 78 -12.75 22.26 -11.32
N ALA A 79 -13.91 22.12 -11.96
CA ALA A 79 -14.18 22.70 -13.27
C ALA A 79 -14.18 24.24 -13.22
N GLU A 80 -14.76 24.82 -12.16
CA GLU A 80 -14.77 26.26 -11.93
C GLU A 80 -13.36 26.81 -11.67
N GLU A 81 -12.57 26.16 -10.83
CA GLU A 81 -11.16 26.51 -10.58
C GLU A 81 -10.32 26.44 -11.88
N LEU A 82 -10.54 25.41 -12.70
CA LEU A 82 -9.87 25.29 -14.00
C LEU A 82 -10.27 26.41 -14.97
N ARG A 83 -11.55 26.83 -14.94
CA ARG A 83 -12.07 27.93 -15.76
C ARG A 83 -11.45 29.26 -15.36
N VAL A 84 -11.40 29.56 -14.06
CA VAL A 84 -10.76 30.77 -13.53
C VAL A 84 -9.27 30.80 -13.89
N LYS A 85 -8.57 29.67 -13.75
CA LYS A 85 -7.15 29.57 -14.12
C LYS A 85 -6.93 29.81 -15.62
N ARG A 86 -7.80 29.27 -16.49
CA ARG A 86 -7.75 29.52 -17.94
C ARG A 86 -8.01 30.99 -18.28
N GLU A 87 -8.97 31.64 -17.62
CA GLU A 87 -9.23 33.07 -17.82
C GLU A 87 -8.04 33.95 -17.39
N GLU A 88 -7.35 33.59 -16.30
CA GLU A 88 -6.12 34.29 -15.88
C GLU A 88 -4.97 34.09 -16.87
N GLU A 89 -4.79 32.87 -17.38
CA GLU A 89 -3.79 32.55 -18.40
C GLU A 89 -4.09 33.29 -19.72
N GLU A 90 -5.35 33.37 -20.14
CA GLU A 90 -5.77 34.15 -21.31
C GLU A 90 -5.54 35.65 -21.12
N LYS A 91 -5.83 36.21 -19.93
CA LYS A 91 -5.53 37.62 -19.61
C LYS A 91 -4.02 37.89 -19.67
N LYS A 92 -3.19 37.01 -19.09
CA LYS A 92 -1.73 37.11 -19.16
C LYS A 92 -1.23 37.01 -20.60
N ALA A 93 -1.79 36.10 -21.40
CA ALA A 93 -1.46 35.97 -22.82
C ALA A 93 -1.88 37.20 -23.63
N ALA A 94 -3.05 37.80 -23.35
CA ALA A 94 -3.52 39.02 -23.99
C ALA A 94 -2.61 40.22 -23.68
N GLN A 95 -2.23 40.40 -22.41
CA GLN A 95 -1.27 41.44 -21.99
C GLN A 95 0.10 41.27 -22.67
N TYR A 96 0.57 40.03 -22.78
CA TYR A 96 1.82 39.73 -23.49
C TYR A 96 1.73 40.04 -24.99
N ARG A 97 0.60 39.70 -25.64
CA ARG A 97 0.33 40.04 -27.05
C ARG A 97 0.28 41.55 -27.27
N GLU A 98 -0.39 42.31 -26.39
CA GLU A 98 -0.45 43.76 -26.46
C GLU A 98 0.94 44.40 -26.29
N LYS A 99 1.76 43.88 -25.36
CA LYS A 99 3.13 44.34 -25.16
C LYS A 99 3.99 44.09 -26.40
N LYS A 100 3.90 42.89 -27.00
CA LYS A 100 4.57 42.58 -28.27
C LYS A 100 4.05 43.42 -29.43
N GLU A 101 2.75 43.72 -29.50
CA GLU A 101 2.20 44.59 -30.54
C GLU A 101 2.72 46.03 -30.38
N LYS A 102 2.83 46.54 -29.15
CA LYS A 102 3.46 47.85 -28.86
C LYS A 102 4.94 47.86 -29.23
N GLU A 103 5.68 46.79 -28.96
CA GLU A 103 7.08 46.66 -29.38
C GLU A 103 7.20 46.61 -30.91
N ARG A 104 6.39 45.79 -31.58
CA ARG A 104 6.34 45.75 -33.06
C ARG A 104 5.92 47.09 -33.65
N ARG A 105 4.99 47.83 -33.04
CA ARG A 105 4.65 49.20 -33.46
C ARG A 105 5.83 50.15 -33.28
N ARG A 106 6.58 50.05 -32.18
CA ARG A 106 7.79 50.87 -31.96
C ARG A 106 8.88 50.54 -32.97
N GLU A 107 9.08 49.27 -33.29
CA GLU A 107 10.00 48.81 -34.34
C GLU A 107 9.53 49.26 -35.71
N GLN A 108 8.25 49.14 -36.03
CA GLN A 108 7.65 49.64 -37.26
C GLN A 108 7.80 51.16 -37.39
N ILE A 109 7.61 51.93 -36.32
CA ILE A 109 7.84 53.38 -36.32
C ILE A 109 9.34 53.69 -36.51
N LYS A 110 10.25 52.92 -35.91
CA LYS A 110 11.70 53.07 -36.14
C LYS A 110 12.07 52.74 -37.58
N GLU A 111 11.55 51.64 -38.13
CA GLU A 111 11.72 51.25 -39.52
C GLU A 111 11.07 52.26 -40.46
N GLU A 112 9.92 52.80 -40.13
CA GLU A 112 9.20 53.79 -40.93
C GLU A 112 9.98 55.12 -40.95
N ASN A 113 10.51 55.56 -39.81
CA ASN A 113 11.40 56.71 -39.73
C ASN A 113 12.73 56.47 -40.48
N ALA A 114 13.27 55.25 -40.45
CA ALA A 114 14.44 54.87 -41.23
C ALA A 114 14.14 54.83 -42.75
N ARG A 115 12.97 54.29 -43.12
CA ARG A 115 12.43 54.27 -44.48
C ARG A 115 12.05 55.67 -44.96
N GLU A 116 11.62 56.60 -44.12
CA GLU A 116 11.40 58.00 -44.47
C GLU A 116 12.72 58.73 -44.73
N LYS A 117 13.77 58.47 -43.94
CA LYS A 117 15.14 58.90 -44.25
C LYS A 117 15.61 58.33 -45.59
N GLN A 118 15.27 57.07 -45.90
CA GLN A 118 15.57 56.42 -47.18
C GLN A 118 14.68 56.90 -48.34
N LYS A 119 13.41 57.26 -48.11
CA LYS A 119 12.46 57.82 -49.08
C LYS A 119 12.76 59.29 -49.36
N ARG A 120 13.30 60.06 -48.41
CA ARG A 120 13.91 61.38 -48.69
C ARG A 120 15.11 61.25 -49.63
N LYS A 121 15.86 60.14 -49.57
CA LYS A 121 16.89 59.76 -50.56
C LYS A 121 16.29 59.28 -51.90
N ASN A 122 15.22 58.48 -51.86
CA ASN A 122 14.60 57.89 -53.05
C ASN A 122 13.50 58.75 -53.70
N ARG A 123 13.19 59.94 -53.17
CA ARG A 123 12.38 60.98 -53.85
C ARG A 123 13.04 61.51 -55.14
N ARG A 124 14.21 60.97 -55.52
CA ARG A 124 14.84 61.07 -56.85
C ARG A 124 14.43 59.99 -57.85
N SER A 125 13.54 59.07 -57.52
CA SER A 125 13.16 57.99 -58.44
C SER A 125 11.68 57.64 -58.28
N LYS A 126 10.89 58.16 -59.23
CA LYS A 126 9.55 57.71 -59.66
C LYS A 126 9.65 56.25 -60.18
N GLN A 127 8.64 55.37 -60.25
CA GLN A 127 7.20 55.37 -59.99
C GLN A 127 6.68 53.92 -60.27
N GLY A 128 5.71 53.44 -59.48
CA GLY A 128 4.68 52.45 -59.88
C GLY A 128 4.99 50.94 -59.82
N PHE A 129 4.33 50.16 -58.93
CA PHE A 129 3.95 48.76 -59.17
C PHE A 129 3.01 48.22 -58.04
N GLY A 130 1.69 48.22 -58.26
CA GLY A 130 0.68 48.00 -57.19
C GLY A 130 0.03 46.62 -57.10
N GLY A 131 0.25 45.71 -58.06
CA GLY A 131 -0.49 44.43 -58.12
C GLY A 131 0.20 43.26 -57.39
N TRP A 132 1.52 43.16 -57.48
CA TRP A 132 2.27 42.00 -56.98
C TRP A 132 2.41 41.99 -55.45
N LEU A 133 2.42 43.16 -54.81
CA LEU A 133 2.59 43.30 -53.36
C LEU A 133 1.44 42.67 -52.57
N ALA A 134 0.21 42.80 -53.08
CA ALA A 134 -0.97 42.21 -52.45
C ALA A 134 -0.95 40.67 -52.51
N ALA A 135 -0.42 40.10 -53.60
CA ALA A 135 -0.26 38.66 -53.75
C ALA A 135 0.81 38.10 -52.80
N VAL A 136 1.95 38.79 -52.64
CA VAL A 136 3.04 38.38 -51.75
C VAL A 136 2.63 38.46 -50.28
N ILE A 137 1.86 39.48 -49.89
CA ILE A 137 1.36 39.61 -48.51
C ILE A 137 0.35 38.49 -48.20
N SER A 138 -0.57 38.20 -49.12
CA SER A 138 -1.54 37.10 -48.96
C SER A 138 -0.85 35.74 -48.82
N LEU A 139 0.16 35.48 -49.66
CA LEU A 139 0.92 34.23 -49.66
C LEU A 139 1.83 34.12 -48.42
N GLY A 140 2.37 35.24 -47.93
CA GLY A 140 3.12 35.27 -46.67
C GLY A 140 2.24 34.99 -45.44
N VAL A 141 1.00 35.48 -45.44
CA VAL A 141 0.05 35.24 -44.34
C VAL A 141 -0.42 33.78 -44.34
N THR A 142 -0.71 33.20 -45.51
CA THR A 142 -1.09 31.78 -45.58
C THR A 142 0.06 30.86 -45.18
N VAL A 143 1.29 31.16 -45.58
CA VAL A 143 2.48 30.41 -45.14
C VAL A 143 2.68 30.54 -43.63
N LEU A 144 2.49 31.72 -43.03
CA LEU A 144 2.59 31.92 -41.59
C LEU A 144 1.51 31.17 -40.81
N VAL A 145 0.27 31.15 -41.32
CA VAL A 145 -0.82 30.39 -40.70
C VAL A 145 -0.56 28.90 -40.80
N LEU A 146 -0.15 28.41 -41.98
CA LEU A 146 0.19 26.99 -42.18
C LEU A 146 1.39 26.56 -41.34
N SER A 147 2.43 27.39 -41.25
CA SER A 147 3.59 27.10 -40.39
C SER A 147 3.25 27.19 -38.90
N SER A 148 2.31 28.05 -38.48
CA SER A 148 1.83 28.10 -37.10
C SER A 148 0.95 26.91 -36.73
N VAL A 149 0.09 26.45 -37.65
CA VAL A 149 -0.74 25.24 -37.47
C VAL A 149 0.13 23.99 -37.47
N LEU A 150 1.10 23.91 -38.38
CA LEU A 150 2.10 22.84 -38.41
C LEU A 150 2.95 22.85 -37.13
N ALA A 151 3.36 24.03 -36.65
CA ALA A 151 4.08 24.17 -35.38
C ALA A 151 3.22 23.76 -34.18
N MET A 152 1.93 24.10 -34.12
CA MET A 152 1.04 23.61 -33.05
C MET A 152 0.87 22.09 -33.09
N ASN A 153 0.79 21.50 -34.29
CA ASN A 153 0.65 20.04 -34.46
C ASN A 153 1.95 19.28 -34.15
N ILE A 154 3.12 19.92 -34.29
CA ILE A 154 4.44 19.33 -34.00
C ILE A 154 4.89 19.60 -32.55
N LEU A 155 4.47 20.71 -31.94
CA LEU A 155 4.98 21.17 -30.62
C LEU A 155 4.04 20.89 -29.44
N MET A 156 2.75 20.59 -29.66
CA MET A 156 1.85 20.18 -28.57
C MET A 156 1.74 18.65 -28.55
N PRO A 157 2.20 17.97 -27.49
CA PRO A 157 2.03 16.53 -27.34
C PRO A 157 0.54 16.20 -27.41
N SER A 158 0.17 15.25 -28.26
CA SER A 158 -1.20 14.77 -28.37
C SER A 158 -1.65 14.16 -27.02
N PRO A 159 -2.96 14.07 -26.75
CA PRO A 159 -3.45 13.33 -25.60
C PRO A 159 -2.94 11.88 -25.54
N ASN A 160 -2.65 11.28 -26.70
CA ASN A 160 -2.04 9.95 -26.81
C ASN A 160 -0.59 9.95 -26.32
N ASP A 161 0.19 10.99 -26.63
CA ASP A 161 1.59 11.09 -26.20
C ASP A 161 1.69 11.23 -24.68
N LYS A 162 0.79 12.00 -24.06
CA LYS A 162 0.74 12.14 -22.59
C LYS A 162 0.35 10.83 -21.90
N ALA A 163 -0.62 10.11 -22.46
CA ALA A 163 -1.01 8.79 -21.94
C ALA A 163 0.13 7.77 -22.09
N LEU A 164 0.87 7.84 -23.19
CA LEU A 164 2.00 6.97 -23.47
C LEU A 164 3.18 7.25 -22.52
N THR A 165 3.54 8.51 -22.29
CA THR A 165 4.59 8.87 -21.32
C THR A 165 4.23 8.45 -19.90
N ALA A 166 2.98 8.64 -19.47
CA ALA A 166 2.52 8.19 -18.15
C ALA A 166 2.53 6.65 -18.02
N MET A 167 2.26 5.92 -19.11
CA MET A 167 2.39 4.47 -19.14
C MET A 167 3.85 4.03 -18.98
N TYR A 168 4.79 4.68 -19.67
CA TYR A 168 6.22 4.38 -19.54
C TYR A 168 6.75 4.71 -18.15
N GLU A 169 6.33 5.83 -17.56
CA GLU A 169 6.65 6.20 -16.19
C GLU A 169 6.19 5.13 -15.19
N LYS A 170 4.92 4.74 -15.28
CA LYS A 170 4.37 3.68 -14.43
C LYS A 170 5.15 2.38 -14.58
N SER A 171 5.34 1.90 -15.81
CA SER A 171 6.07 0.67 -16.07
C SER A 171 7.50 0.71 -15.53
N TYR A 172 8.18 1.85 -15.59
CA TYR A 172 9.55 1.96 -15.08
C TYR A 172 9.61 1.79 -13.55
N TYR A 173 8.74 2.47 -12.82
CA TYR A 173 8.69 2.36 -11.35
C TYR A 173 8.18 1.00 -10.87
N ASP A 174 7.25 0.40 -11.63
CA ASP A 174 6.79 -0.97 -11.36
C ASP A 174 7.94 -1.97 -11.57
N THR A 175 8.69 -1.88 -12.68
CA THR A 175 9.91 -2.68 -12.90
C THR A 175 10.90 -2.54 -11.74
N LEU A 176 11.17 -1.31 -11.29
CA LEU A 176 12.07 -1.07 -10.15
C LEU A 176 11.58 -1.80 -8.88
N THR A 177 10.27 -1.76 -8.63
CA THR A 177 9.64 -2.46 -7.50
C THR A 177 9.82 -3.97 -7.61
N TYR A 178 9.51 -4.54 -8.78
CA TYR A 178 9.61 -5.99 -8.98
C TYR A 178 11.05 -6.49 -8.93
N VAL A 179 12.01 -5.76 -9.47
CA VAL A 179 13.45 -6.08 -9.37
C VAL A 179 13.95 -6.05 -7.92
N ASN A 180 13.45 -5.11 -7.12
CA ASN A 180 13.74 -5.07 -5.68
C ASN A 180 13.13 -6.26 -4.93
N ASN A 181 11.91 -6.66 -5.27
CA ASN A 181 11.27 -7.84 -4.68
C ASN A 181 12.03 -9.13 -5.08
N MET A 182 12.49 -9.23 -6.34
CA MET A 182 13.34 -10.34 -6.77
C MET A 182 14.66 -10.39 -6.00
N ASP A 183 15.31 -9.25 -5.76
CA ASP A 183 16.53 -9.18 -4.94
C ASP A 183 16.29 -9.77 -3.55
N ASN A 184 15.16 -9.42 -2.94
CA ASN A 184 14.79 -9.88 -1.62
C ASN A 184 14.56 -11.40 -1.59
N SER A 185 13.74 -11.93 -2.50
CA SER A 185 13.43 -13.36 -2.55
C SER A 185 14.64 -14.22 -2.95
N LEU A 186 15.55 -13.72 -3.79
CA LEU A 186 16.84 -14.38 -4.08
C LEU A 186 17.73 -14.43 -2.83
N SER A 187 17.85 -13.32 -2.10
CA SER A 187 18.61 -13.25 -0.85
C SER A 187 18.05 -14.21 0.21
N LYS A 188 16.72 -14.19 0.44
CA LYS A 188 16.04 -15.10 1.39
C LYS A 188 16.22 -16.56 1.00
N SER A 189 16.11 -16.88 -0.30
CA SER A 189 16.37 -18.23 -0.83
C SER A 189 17.78 -18.73 -0.55
N LEU A 190 18.78 -17.85 -0.61
CA LEU A 190 20.19 -18.16 -0.30
C LEU A 190 20.48 -18.24 1.21
N ALA A 191 19.56 -17.76 2.05
CA ALA A 191 19.70 -17.72 3.51
C ALA A 191 18.95 -18.87 4.21
N THR A 192 17.86 -19.39 3.65
CA THR A 192 17.07 -20.47 4.27
C THR A 192 17.47 -21.88 3.80
N LYS A 193 17.12 -22.88 4.60
CA LYS A 193 17.17 -24.32 4.26
C LYS A 193 15.79 -25.00 4.37
N ASP A 194 14.75 -24.25 4.75
CA ASP A 194 13.40 -24.77 4.93
C ASP A 194 12.74 -24.93 3.56
N GLY A 195 12.36 -26.17 3.21
CA GLY A 195 11.81 -26.47 1.89
C GLY A 195 10.51 -25.74 1.58
N ALA A 196 9.64 -25.48 2.57
CA ALA A 196 8.39 -24.77 2.34
C ALA A 196 8.62 -23.27 2.14
N ALA A 197 9.50 -22.66 2.92
CA ALA A 197 9.90 -21.26 2.73
C ALA A 197 10.60 -21.05 1.37
N LEU A 198 11.47 -21.98 0.97
CA LEU A 198 12.08 -21.96 -0.36
C LEU A 198 11.02 -22.04 -1.48
N GLN A 199 10.01 -22.91 -1.36
CA GLN A 199 8.93 -23.00 -2.34
C GLN A 199 8.15 -21.68 -2.47
N GLU A 200 7.91 -20.98 -1.36
CA GLU A 200 7.29 -19.66 -1.34
C GLU A 200 8.16 -18.62 -2.05
N TYR A 201 9.43 -18.47 -1.65
CA TYR A 201 10.33 -17.47 -2.25
C TYR A 201 10.56 -17.71 -3.75
N PHE A 202 10.64 -18.97 -4.18
CA PHE A 202 10.75 -19.29 -5.59
C PHE A 202 9.45 -19.02 -6.36
N SER A 203 8.29 -19.14 -5.72
CA SER A 203 7.01 -18.74 -6.32
C SER A 203 6.93 -17.22 -6.47
N ASP A 204 7.39 -16.47 -5.46
CA ASP A 204 7.47 -15.01 -5.52
C ASP A 204 8.43 -14.56 -6.62
N LEU A 205 9.63 -15.14 -6.69
CA LEU A 205 10.61 -14.82 -7.73
C LEU A 205 10.03 -15.01 -9.13
N ALA A 206 9.30 -16.11 -9.34
CA ALA A 206 8.62 -16.40 -10.59
C ALA A 206 7.57 -15.34 -10.96
N VAL A 207 6.76 -14.90 -10.00
CA VAL A 207 5.73 -13.87 -10.24
C VAL A 207 6.36 -12.50 -10.49
N GLN A 208 7.31 -12.10 -9.64
CA GLN A 208 7.96 -10.78 -9.75
C GLN A 208 8.76 -10.66 -11.05
N SER A 209 9.42 -11.73 -11.50
CA SER A 209 10.10 -11.73 -12.78
C SER A 209 9.15 -11.52 -13.95
N GLU A 210 7.99 -12.16 -13.95
CA GLU A 210 7.00 -12.01 -15.02
C GLU A 210 6.41 -10.59 -15.08
N LEU A 211 6.15 -10.00 -13.91
CA LEU A 211 5.68 -8.61 -13.82
C LEU A 211 6.76 -7.63 -14.28
N ALA A 212 8.01 -7.84 -13.87
CA ALA A 212 9.15 -7.03 -14.30
C ALA A 212 9.37 -7.09 -15.81
N GLU A 213 9.32 -8.28 -16.40
CA GLU A 213 9.42 -8.48 -17.85
C GLU A 213 8.32 -7.73 -18.60
N ASN A 214 7.06 -7.81 -18.13
CA ASN A 214 5.94 -7.16 -18.80
C ASN A 214 6.14 -5.65 -18.89
N ASP A 215 6.57 -5.04 -17.78
CA ASP A 215 6.78 -3.61 -17.73
C ASP A 215 8.04 -3.17 -18.47
N ILE A 216 9.14 -3.93 -18.43
CA ILE A 216 10.30 -3.67 -19.31
C ILE A 216 9.93 -3.74 -20.78
N ASN A 217 9.05 -4.66 -21.14
CA ASN A 217 8.58 -4.78 -22.52
C ASN A 217 7.77 -3.58 -23.01
N ARG A 218 7.20 -2.79 -22.08
CA ARG A 218 6.52 -1.54 -22.38
C ARG A 218 7.46 -0.35 -22.43
N LEU A 219 8.63 -0.43 -21.81
CA LEU A 219 9.58 0.68 -21.80
C LEU A 219 10.16 0.93 -23.20
N PRO A 220 10.36 2.22 -23.57
CA PRO A 220 10.99 2.59 -24.82
C PRO A 220 12.51 2.43 -24.70
N LEU A 221 12.99 1.21 -24.54
CA LEU A 221 14.42 0.87 -24.47
C LEU A 221 14.95 0.51 -25.87
N ARG A 222 16.27 0.66 -26.09
CA ARG A 222 16.93 0.07 -27.26
C ARG A 222 16.79 -1.45 -27.24
N ASP A 223 16.68 -2.05 -28.42
CA ASP A 223 16.46 -3.49 -28.58
C ASP A 223 17.47 -4.34 -27.80
N GLU A 224 18.72 -3.92 -27.77
CA GLU A 224 19.82 -4.60 -27.07
C GLU A 224 19.67 -4.56 -25.53
N ALA A 225 19.54 -3.36 -24.96
CA ALA A 225 19.26 -3.14 -23.53
C ALA A 225 18.00 -3.90 -23.08
N LYS A 226 16.96 -3.85 -23.90
CA LYS A 226 15.69 -4.54 -23.66
C LYS A 226 15.88 -6.06 -23.65
N TYR A 227 16.55 -6.60 -24.67
CA TYR A 227 16.81 -8.03 -24.80
C TYR A 227 17.58 -8.59 -23.60
N TYR A 228 18.70 -7.96 -23.22
CA TYR A 228 19.54 -8.47 -22.13
C TYR A 228 18.88 -8.34 -20.76
N THR A 229 18.17 -7.24 -20.52
CA THR A 229 17.48 -7.05 -19.25
C THR A 229 16.34 -8.07 -19.08
N THR A 230 15.51 -8.24 -20.11
CA THR A 230 14.47 -9.27 -20.12
C THR A 230 15.07 -10.67 -19.94
N LYS A 231 16.22 -10.95 -20.56
CA LYS A 231 16.89 -12.25 -20.41
C LYS A 231 17.29 -12.55 -18.96
N VAL A 232 17.89 -11.61 -18.24
CA VAL A 232 18.27 -11.78 -16.83
C VAL A 232 17.04 -12.03 -15.96
N ILE A 233 15.99 -11.21 -16.13
CA ILE A 233 14.72 -11.34 -15.41
C ILE A 233 14.10 -12.73 -15.64
N ASN A 234 14.09 -13.19 -16.88
CA ASN A 234 13.50 -14.49 -17.23
C ASN A 234 14.33 -15.65 -16.65
N GLN A 235 15.67 -15.56 -16.67
CA GLN A 235 16.53 -16.56 -16.04
C GLN A 235 16.28 -16.70 -14.53
N ILE A 236 16.04 -15.58 -13.83
CA ILE A 236 15.67 -15.57 -12.42
C ILE A 236 14.34 -16.30 -12.21
N GLY A 237 13.32 -15.96 -12.99
CA GLY A 237 12.00 -16.58 -12.93
C GLY A 237 12.04 -18.09 -13.19
N ASP A 238 12.70 -18.50 -14.28
CA ASP A 238 12.74 -19.88 -14.73
C ASP A 238 13.53 -20.78 -13.79
N PHE A 239 14.67 -20.30 -13.28
CA PHE A 239 15.46 -21.06 -12.32
C PHE A 239 14.72 -21.23 -11.00
N SER A 240 14.02 -20.18 -10.56
CA SER A 240 13.17 -20.25 -9.35
C SER A 240 12.08 -21.30 -9.51
N LYS A 241 11.36 -21.31 -10.64
CA LYS A 241 10.35 -22.35 -10.94
C LYS A 241 10.95 -23.76 -10.95
N TYR A 242 12.13 -23.95 -11.53
CA TYR A 242 12.86 -25.23 -11.53
C TYR A 242 13.14 -25.73 -10.11
N LEU A 243 13.70 -24.87 -9.26
CA LEU A 243 14.03 -25.22 -7.88
C LEU A 243 12.79 -25.46 -7.01
N ASN A 244 11.73 -24.68 -7.23
CA ASN A 244 10.45 -24.89 -6.56
C ASN A 244 9.87 -26.27 -6.86
N LYS A 245 9.88 -26.68 -8.15
CA LYS A 245 9.43 -28.00 -8.57
C LYS A 245 10.22 -29.13 -7.90
N LYS A 246 11.54 -28.99 -7.87
CA LYS A 246 12.45 -29.94 -7.20
C LYS A 246 12.08 -30.13 -5.72
N LEU A 247 11.78 -29.03 -5.02
CA LEU A 247 11.33 -29.08 -3.63
C LEU A 247 9.94 -29.71 -3.47
N ILE A 248 9.00 -29.46 -4.40
CA ILE A 248 7.67 -30.09 -4.41
C ILE A 248 7.78 -31.61 -4.58
N ASP A 249 8.73 -32.06 -5.40
CA ASP A 249 9.03 -33.49 -5.62
C ASP A 249 9.75 -34.14 -4.41
N GLY A 250 9.99 -33.38 -3.34
CA GLY A 250 10.60 -33.83 -2.08
C GLY A 250 12.13 -33.88 -2.10
N GLU A 251 12.76 -33.36 -3.15
CA GLU A 251 14.20 -33.22 -3.24
C GLU A 251 14.69 -31.98 -2.46
N THR A 252 16.02 -31.87 -2.30
CA THR A 252 16.66 -30.71 -1.66
C THR A 252 17.54 -29.98 -2.67
N LEU A 253 17.85 -28.71 -2.38
CA LEU A 253 18.76 -27.94 -3.22
C LEU A 253 20.17 -28.53 -3.15
N THR A 254 20.76 -28.78 -4.31
CA THR A 254 22.15 -29.21 -4.46
C THR A 254 23.10 -28.02 -4.42
N GLU A 255 24.39 -28.26 -4.23
CA GLU A 255 25.41 -27.20 -4.29
C GLU A 255 25.42 -26.46 -5.63
N ALA A 256 25.12 -27.16 -6.73
CA ALA A 256 24.99 -26.57 -8.06
C ALA A 256 23.76 -25.65 -8.16
N ASP A 257 22.64 -26.04 -7.55
CA ASP A 257 21.43 -25.22 -7.48
C ASP A 257 21.71 -23.91 -6.71
N VAL A 258 22.40 -24.02 -5.58
CA VAL A 258 22.79 -22.86 -4.76
C VAL A 258 23.79 -21.97 -5.51
N ALA A 259 24.74 -22.55 -6.25
CA ALA A 259 25.66 -21.78 -7.09
C ALA A 259 24.93 -21.01 -8.19
N GLY A 260 23.94 -21.63 -8.84
CA GLY A 260 23.08 -20.97 -9.83
C GLY A 260 22.28 -19.81 -9.21
N LEU A 261 21.70 -19.99 -8.03
CA LEU A 261 20.99 -18.92 -7.32
C LEU A 261 21.91 -17.74 -6.99
N LYS A 262 23.17 -17.98 -6.60
CA LYS A 262 24.14 -16.91 -6.34
C LYS A 262 24.47 -16.12 -7.60
N GLN A 263 24.61 -16.79 -8.75
CA GLN A 263 24.86 -16.13 -10.02
C GLN A 263 23.69 -15.24 -10.43
N LEU A 264 22.46 -15.73 -10.26
CA LEU A 264 21.25 -14.96 -10.54
C LEU A 264 21.04 -13.81 -9.55
N TYR A 265 21.40 -14.01 -8.29
CA TYR A 265 21.39 -12.95 -7.28
C TYR A 265 22.33 -11.80 -7.64
N GLU A 266 23.55 -12.11 -8.07
CA GLU A 266 24.50 -11.10 -8.53
C GLU A 266 24.03 -10.39 -9.80
N ALA A 267 23.48 -11.12 -10.77
CA ALA A 267 22.90 -10.53 -11.98
C ALA A 267 21.72 -9.58 -11.65
N ASN A 268 20.84 -9.95 -10.72
CA ASN A 268 19.74 -9.09 -10.27
C ASN A 268 20.24 -7.83 -9.55
N LYS A 269 21.30 -7.97 -8.73
CA LYS A 269 21.91 -6.84 -8.02
C LYS A 269 22.49 -5.82 -8.99
N GLN A 270 23.14 -6.28 -10.06
CA GLN A 270 23.67 -5.41 -11.11
C GLN A 270 22.54 -4.73 -11.89
N LEU A 271 21.46 -5.45 -12.22
CA LEU A 271 20.27 -4.86 -12.83
C LEU A 271 19.67 -3.76 -11.93
N LYS A 272 19.48 -4.05 -10.64
CA LYS A 272 18.98 -3.09 -9.64
C LYS A 272 19.84 -1.83 -9.58
N GLN A 273 21.17 -1.98 -9.58
CA GLN A 273 22.11 -0.85 -9.60
C GLN A 273 21.99 -0.01 -10.87
N SER A 274 21.88 -0.65 -12.03
CA SER A 274 21.68 0.05 -13.32
C SER A 274 20.37 0.83 -13.35
N LEU A 275 19.26 0.25 -12.85
CA LEU A 275 17.98 0.95 -12.75
C LEU A 275 18.06 2.13 -11.77
N ALA A 276 18.69 1.96 -10.60
CA ALA A 276 18.88 3.05 -9.64
C ALA A 276 19.72 4.20 -10.22
N GLN A 277 20.76 3.88 -11.01
CA GLN A 277 21.58 4.88 -11.69
C GLN A 277 20.78 5.67 -12.73
N ILE A 278 19.91 5.02 -13.49
CA ILE A 278 19.00 5.71 -14.41
C ILE A 278 18.08 6.66 -13.63
N THR A 279 17.49 6.20 -12.50
CA THR A 279 16.63 7.02 -11.64
C THR A 279 17.39 8.25 -11.10
N ALA A 280 18.62 8.06 -10.64
CA ALA A 280 19.46 9.14 -10.11
C ALA A 280 19.79 10.24 -11.15
N ASN A 281 19.77 9.89 -12.43
CA ASN A 281 20.01 10.82 -13.52
C ASN A 281 18.71 11.52 -14.00
N MET A 282 17.55 11.16 -13.48
CA MET A 282 16.27 11.81 -13.79
C MET A 282 16.10 13.11 -13.00
N GLY A 283 15.54 14.16 -13.64
CA GLY A 283 15.12 15.39 -12.97
C GLY A 283 13.59 15.45 -12.76
N ASP A 284 13.09 16.47 -12.05
CA ASP A 284 11.68 16.63 -11.61
C ASP A 284 10.59 16.57 -12.70
N ASN A 285 10.96 16.61 -13.99
CA ASN A 285 10.04 16.46 -15.13
C ASN A 285 10.68 15.59 -16.23
N TYR A 286 11.24 14.45 -15.84
CA TYR A 286 11.85 13.52 -16.78
C TYR A 286 10.83 13.03 -17.81
N ASP A 287 11.25 13.00 -19.08
CA ASP A 287 10.43 12.54 -20.19
C ASP A 287 10.78 11.09 -20.47
N PHE A 288 9.93 10.17 -20.01
CA PHE A 288 10.13 8.73 -20.13
C PHE A 288 10.17 8.22 -21.58
N SER A 289 9.78 9.03 -22.57
CA SER A 289 10.04 8.68 -23.98
C SER A 289 11.53 8.69 -24.35
N LYS A 290 12.38 9.33 -23.54
CA LYS A 290 13.84 9.42 -23.74
C LYS A 290 14.62 8.24 -23.15
N LEU A 291 13.95 7.30 -22.50
CA LEU A 291 14.57 6.09 -21.94
C LEU A 291 15.34 5.29 -23.00
N GLU A 292 15.06 5.49 -24.29
CA GLU A 292 15.78 4.85 -25.39
C GLU A 292 17.26 5.24 -25.38
N LYS A 293 17.59 6.48 -25.01
CA LYS A 293 18.97 6.96 -24.91
C LYS A 293 19.56 6.76 -23.52
N ASP A 294 18.78 7.01 -22.49
CA ASP A 294 19.27 6.99 -21.10
C ASP A 294 19.32 5.56 -20.52
N GLY A 295 18.58 4.63 -21.12
CA GLY A 295 18.60 3.20 -20.83
C GLY A 295 19.79 2.45 -21.44
N ASP A 296 20.72 3.12 -22.13
CA ASP A 296 21.93 2.49 -22.70
C ASP A 296 22.85 1.90 -21.62
N ILE A 297 22.71 2.34 -20.37
CA ILE A 297 23.37 1.74 -19.19
C ILE A 297 22.94 0.27 -19.00
N LEU A 298 21.71 -0.08 -19.40
CA LEU A 298 21.21 -1.46 -19.36
C LEU A 298 21.81 -2.34 -20.48
N SER A 299 22.43 -1.77 -21.51
CA SER A 299 23.14 -2.52 -22.54
C SER A 299 24.36 -3.26 -21.97
N GLY A 300 24.90 -2.82 -20.82
CA GLY A 300 25.96 -3.54 -20.08
C GLY A 300 25.53 -4.91 -19.51
N MET A 301 24.26 -5.27 -19.61
CA MET A 301 23.75 -6.60 -19.27
C MET A 301 24.17 -7.70 -20.28
N GLU A 302 24.78 -7.32 -21.42
CA GLU A 302 25.36 -8.27 -22.39
C GLU A 302 26.45 -9.17 -21.77
N GLU A 303 27.30 -8.61 -20.89
CA GLU A 303 28.41 -9.35 -20.27
C GLU A 303 27.93 -10.50 -19.37
N LEU A 304 26.66 -10.46 -18.94
CA LEU A 304 26.00 -11.49 -18.12
C LEU A 304 25.40 -12.64 -18.96
N GLN A 305 25.37 -12.53 -20.30
CA GLN A 305 24.76 -13.51 -21.22
C GLN A 305 25.42 -14.90 -21.17
N ASN A 306 26.67 -15.00 -20.71
CA ASN A 306 27.46 -16.23 -20.72
C ASN A 306 27.02 -17.30 -19.68
N LEU A 307 25.84 -17.15 -19.08
CA LEU A 307 25.34 -18.01 -18.00
C LEU A 307 24.13 -18.89 -18.37
N SER A 308 23.73 -19.01 -19.64
CA SER A 308 22.49 -19.74 -19.99
C SER A 308 22.69 -21.18 -20.51
N ALA A 309 21.88 -22.13 -20.01
CA ALA A 309 21.46 -23.32 -20.74
C ALA A 309 19.92 -23.50 -20.69
N GLU A 310 19.39 -23.82 -21.86
CA GLU A 310 18.01 -23.92 -22.42
C GLU A 310 16.94 -24.70 -21.63
N TYR A 311 15.67 -24.22 -21.59
CA TYR A 311 14.45 -25.07 -21.53
C TYR A 311 13.18 -24.40 -22.10
N PRO A 312 12.13 -25.18 -22.51
CA PRO A 312 11.04 -24.75 -23.41
C PRO A 312 9.66 -24.46 -22.77
N GLU A 313 8.87 -23.66 -23.51
CA GLU A 313 7.55 -23.06 -23.21
C GLU A 313 6.35 -24.04 -23.14
N LEU A 314 5.39 -23.81 -22.22
CA LEU A 314 3.94 -23.82 -22.51
C LEU A 314 3.09 -23.26 -21.33
N ILE A 315 1.98 -22.63 -21.70
CA ILE A 315 1.18 -21.59 -21.02
C ILE A 315 0.10 -22.15 -20.05
N TYR A 316 -0.17 -21.48 -18.91
CA TYR A 316 -1.55 -21.14 -18.45
C TYR A 316 -1.62 -20.10 -17.27
N ASP A 317 -2.80 -19.46 -17.18
CA ASP A 317 -3.33 -18.28 -16.47
C ASP A 317 -3.47 -18.36 -14.92
N GLY A 318 -3.50 -17.18 -14.28
CA GLY A 318 -3.51 -16.94 -12.81
C GLY A 318 -4.85 -17.20 -12.10
N PRO A 319 -5.02 -16.95 -10.76
CA PRO A 319 -5.23 -15.57 -10.23
C PRO A 319 -5.11 -15.27 -8.68
N PHE A 320 -5.21 -13.96 -8.32
CA PHE A 320 -5.68 -13.30 -7.04
C PHE A 320 -4.76 -13.21 -5.78
N SER A 321 -4.81 -12.17 -4.92
CA SER A 321 -6.01 -11.45 -4.39
C SER A 321 -5.80 -10.07 -3.71
N ASP A 322 -6.90 -9.29 -3.65
CA ASP A 322 -7.17 -7.99 -2.98
C ASP A 322 -7.54 -8.09 -1.46
N GLY A 323 -7.32 -6.96 -0.73
CA GLY A 323 -8.17 -6.27 0.28
C GLY A 323 -8.95 -6.99 1.43
N GLN A 324 -8.79 -6.51 2.68
CA GLN A 324 -9.52 -6.99 3.89
C GLN A 324 -10.74 -6.11 4.33
N PRO A 325 -11.82 -6.69 4.91
CA PRO A 325 -13.04 -5.98 5.37
C PRO A 325 -13.08 -5.52 6.86
N LYS A 326 -14.00 -4.57 7.18
CA LYS A 326 -14.13 -3.83 8.46
C LYS A 326 -14.69 -4.60 9.68
N ASP A 327 -15.25 -5.79 9.50
CA ASP A 327 -15.96 -6.52 10.58
C ASP A 327 -15.02 -7.20 11.61
N LYS A 328 -13.72 -6.87 11.57
CA LYS A 328 -12.64 -7.53 12.33
C LYS A 328 -11.99 -6.66 13.42
N ILE A 329 -12.51 -5.47 13.73
CA ILE A 329 -11.91 -4.58 14.76
C ILE A 329 -12.12 -5.17 16.17
N LYS A 330 -11.02 -5.50 16.86
CA LYS A 330 -11.03 -6.14 18.19
C LYS A 330 -10.51 -5.26 19.33
N GLY A 331 -9.61 -4.34 19.03
CA GLY A 331 -8.83 -3.61 20.04
C GLY A 331 -9.48 -2.33 20.60
N LEU A 332 -10.59 -1.87 20.03
CA LEU A 332 -11.37 -0.78 20.62
C LEU A 332 -12.29 -1.32 21.72
N SER A 333 -12.11 -0.79 22.93
CA SER A 333 -12.92 -1.12 24.11
C SER A 333 -13.32 0.15 24.87
N GLY A 334 -14.34 0.04 25.73
CA GLY A 334 -14.91 1.15 26.49
C GLY A 334 -16.22 1.68 25.91
N ASP A 335 -16.84 2.61 26.63
CA ASP A 335 -18.09 3.23 26.23
C ASP A 335 -17.89 4.22 25.08
N GLU A 336 -18.94 4.52 24.33
CA GLU A 336 -18.92 5.59 23.33
C GLU A 336 -18.78 6.95 24.03
N VAL A 337 -17.78 7.73 23.62
CA VAL A 337 -17.50 9.06 24.17
C VAL A 337 -18.13 10.15 23.32
N THR A 338 -18.53 11.27 23.95
CA THR A 338 -18.98 12.46 23.23
C THR A 338 -17.79 13.26 22.67
N ALA A 339 -18.06 14.19 21.75
CA ALA A 339 -17.05 15.08 21.21
C ALA A 339 -16.35 15.89 22.31
N GLU A 340 -17.09 16.33 23.34
CA GLU A 340 -16.55 17.08 24.47
C GLU A 340 -15.62 16.22 25.35
N GLN A 341 -15.98 14.95 25.57
CA GLN A 341 -15.13 14.01 26.29
C GLN A 341 -13.85 13.69 25.50
N ALA A 342 -13.98 13.46 24.19
CA ALA A 342 -12.84 13.25 23.29
C ALA A 342 -11.93 14.49 23.23
N LYS A 343 -12.50 15.69 23.28
CA LYS A 343 -11.75 16.96 23.35
C LYS A 343 -11.01 17.11 24.68
N ALA A 344 -11.65 16.76 25.79
CA ALA A 344 -10.98 16.76 27.10
C ALA A 344 -9.80 15.77 27.11
N ARG A 345 -9.98 14.58 26.52
CA ARG A 345 -8.90 13.59 26.37
C ARG A 345 -7.77 14.09 25.48
N PHE A 346 -8.07 14.76 24.36
CA PHE A 346 -7.06 15.42 23.53
C PHE A 346 -6.24 16.45 24.33
N ILE A 347 -6.91 17.30 25.11
CA ILE A 347 -6.24 18.31 25.95
C ILE A 347 -5.36 17.64 27.00
N GLU A 348 -5.85 16.57 27.63
CA GLU A 348 -5.09 15.81 28.63
C GLU A 348 -3.78 15.24 28.06
N ILE A 349 -3.86 14.57 26.90
CA ILE A 349 -2.71 13.94 26.25
C ILE A 349 -1.66 14.99 25.85
N PHE A 350 -2.09 16.11 25.26
CA PHE A 350 -1.18 17.10 24.68
C PHE A 350 -0.94 18.33 25.57
N ASN A 351 -1.35 18.30 26.85
CA ASN A 351 -1.14 19.43 27.78
C ASN A 351 0.35 19.81 27.89
N ALA A 352 1.24 18.81 27.93
CA ALA A 352 2.69 19.03 28.01
C ALA A 352 3.31 19.59 26.72
N TYR A 353 2.56 19.62 25.62
CA TYR A 353 3.00 20.19 24.34
C TYR A 353 2.78 21.70 24.26
N GLY A 354 2.13 22.31 25.26
CA GLY A 354 1.87 23.75 25.27
C GLY A 354 0.83 24.15 24.22
N ILE A 355 -0.17 23.30 24.02
CA ILE A 355 -1.21 23.52 23.00
C ILE A 355 -2.01 24.81 23.25
N THR A 356 -2.27 25.54 22.18
CA THR A 356 -3.19 26.69 22.13
C THR A 356 -4.15 26.51 20.95
N GLU A 357 -5.24 27.30 20.91
CA GLU A 357 -6.17 27.31 19.77
C GLU A 357 -6.72 25.91 19.44
N VAL A 358 -7.26 25.21 20.45
CA VAL A 358 -7.82 23.86 20.25
C VAL A 358 -9.13 23.92 19.47
N GLU A 359 -9.13 23.33 18.29
CA GLU A 359 -10.23 23.29 17.33
C GLU A 359 -10.74 21.86 17.11
N GLU A 360 -12.06 21.74 16.95
CA GLU A 360 -12.70 20.53 16.45
C GLU A 360 -12.56 20.50 14.92
N ALA A 361 -11.72 19.58 14.42
CA ALA A 361 -11.37 19.43 13.02
C ALA A 361 -12.30 18.43 12.27
N GLY A 362 -13.52 18.24 12.79
CA GLY A 362 -14.54 17.35 12.22
C GLY A 362 -14.41 15.90 12.69
N GLU A 363 -14.97 14.98 11.90
CA GLU A 363 -14.99 13.55 12.20
C GLU A 363 -14.44 12.74 11.03
N THR A 364 -13.85 11.58 11.33
CA THR A 364 -13.42 10.58 10.34
C THR A 364 -14.28 9.33 10.47
N SER A 365 -14.83 8.85 9.37
CA SER A 365 -15.48 7.54 9.29
C SER A 365 -14.76 6.64 8.29
N GLY A 366 -13.75 5.92 8.78
CA GLY A 366 -12.86 5.06 8.02
C GLY A 366 -12.90 3.62 8.52
N LEU A 367 -11.73 3.03 8.76
CA LEU A 367 -11.62 1.79 9.53
C LEU A 367 -12.16 2.02 10.95
N PHE A 368 -11.78 3.14 11.58
CA PHE A 368 -12.34 3.61 12.85
C PHE A 368 -13.24 4.83 12.65
N ASP A 369 -14.24 4.98 13.52
CA ASP A 369 -14.99 6.22 13.68
C ASP A 369 -14.30 7.08 14.75
N CYS A 370 -13.86 8.29 14.38
CA CYS A 370 -13.04 9.16 15.21
C CYS A 370 -13.55 10.62 15.21
N TYR A 371 -13.30 11.31 16.32
CA TYR A 371 -13.28 12.77 16.39
C TYR A 371 -11.88 13.27 16.05
N ASN A 372 -11.80 14.30 15.22
CA ASN A 372 -10.54 14.92 14.84
C ASN A 372 -10.37 16.24 15.58
N PHE A 373 -9.17 16.48 16.10
CA PHE A 373 -8.82 17.73 16.77
C PHE A 373 -7.54 18.30 16.18
N SER A 374 -7.44 19.62 16.17
CA SER A 374 -6.17 20.29 15.93
C SER A 374 -5.90 21.41 16.92
N ALA A 375 -4.62 21.70 17.13
CA ALA A 375 -4.16 22.80 17.98
C ALA A 375 -2.89 23.41 17.40
N GLN A 376 -2.54 24.61 17.85
CA GLN A 376 -1.20 25.16 17.67
C GLN A 376 -0.32 24.71 18.84
N SER A 377 0.93 24.34 18.55
CA SER A 377 1.88 23.83 19.52
C SER A 377 3.29 24.20 19.08
N ASP A 378 3.99 24.99 19.89
CA ASP A 378 5.35 25.47 19.60
C ASP A 378 5.54 26.05 18.17
N GLY A 379 4.56 26.80 17.67
CA GLY A 379 4.59 27.44 16.35
C GLY A 379 4.24 26.53 15.16
N ALA A 380 3.80 25.30 15.43
CA ALA A 380 3.38 24.33 14.42
C ALA A 380 2.02 23.73 14.75
N ARG A 381 1.34 23.21 13.73
CA ARG A 381 0.07 22.53 13.90
C ARG A 381 0.29 21.15 14.54
N LEU A 382 -0.57 20.80 15.48
CA LEU A 382 -0.77 19.45 15.99
C LEU A 382 -2.14 18.95 15.55
N PHE A 383 -2.23 17.72 15.04
CA PHE A 383 -3.47 17.07 14.64
C PHE A 383 -3.56 15.70 15.30
N ALA A 384 -4.75 15.31 15.76
CA ALA A 384 -4.98 13.99 16.33
C ALA A 384 -6.37 13.44 16.01
N GLN A 385 -6.47 12.11 15.99
CA GLN A 385 -7.71 11.37 15.87
C GLN A 385 -7.98 10.59 17.15
N ILE A 386 -9.11 10.86 17.78
CA ILE A 386 -9.58 10.19 19.00
C ILE A 386 -10.77 9.30 18.65
N SER A 387 -10.72 8.01 18.95
CA SER A 387 -11.81 7.09 18.63
C SER A 387 -13.08 7.42 19.39
N LYS A 388 -14.24 7.24 18.74
CA LYS A 388 -15.53 7.40 19.42
C LYS A 388 -15.78 6.34 20.48
N ILE A 389 -15.28 5.12 20.27
CA ILE A 389 -15.35 4.04 21.27
C ILE A 389 -14.12 4.18 22.16
N GLY A 390 -14.33 4.40 23.45
CA GLY A 390 -13.28 4.42 24.48
C GLY A 390 -12.40 5.67 24.53
N GLY A 391 -12.48 6.58 23.56
CA GLY A 391 -11.68 7.81 23.55
C GLY A 391 -10.17 7.57 23.35
N HIS A 392 -9.80 6.56 22.55
CA HIS A 392 -8.41 6.16 22.34
C HIS A 392 -7.70 7.04 21.31
N LEU A 393 -6.41 7.32 21.50
CA LEU A 393 -5.58 8.02 20.52
C LEU A 393 -5.19 7.07 19.39
N ILE A 394 -5.77 7.23 18.21
CA ILE A 394 -5.52 6.35 17.06
C ILE A 394 -4.31 6.81 16.24
N LEU A 395 -4.24 8.12 16.03
CA LEU A 395 -3.22 8.77 15.22
C LEU A 395 -2.98 10.19 15.74
N PHE A 396 -1.72 10.65 15.71
CA PHE A 396 -1.42 12.07 15.80
C PHE A 396 -0.19 12.45 15.01
N ASP A 397 -0.10 13.72 14.63
CA ASP A 397 1.05 14.35 14.01
C ASP A 397 1.26 15.76 14.58
N HIS A 398 2.51 16.08 14.93
CA HIS A 398 2.98 17.42 15.25
C HIS A 398 3.89 17.88 14.12
N PHE A 399 3.41 18.81 13.28
CA PHE A 399 4.06 19.25 12.04
C PHE A 399 5.19 20.25 12.30
N LYS A 400 6.05 19.98 13.30
CA LYS A 400 7.21 20.79 13.62
C LYS A 400 8.46 20.13 13.07
N ASP A 401 9.24 20.90 12.32
CA ASP A 401 10.50 20.42 11.76
C ASP A 401 11.50 20.06 12.87
N CYS A 402 12.20 18.94 12.67
CA CYS A 402 13.33 18.51 13.48
C CYS A 402 14.57 18.49 12.59
N SER A 403 15.63 19.20 12.98
CA SER A 403 16.80 19.39 12.09
C SER A 403 18.16 19.21 12.77
N THR A 404 18.18 19.03 14.09
CA THR A 404 19.40 18.86 14.87
C THR A 404 19.35 17.54 15.64
N GLU A 405 20.46 16.80 15.64
CA GLU A 405 20.61 15.55 16.38
C GLU A 405 21.22 15.84 17.76
N ASN A 406 20.37 16.06 18.77
CA ASN A 406 20.81 16.25 20.16
C ASN A 406 20.79 14.93 20.96
N TYR A 407 19.91 14.00 20.58
CA TYR A 407 19.75 12.69 21.18
C TYR A 407 20.03 11.59 20.16
N ASP A 408 20.68 10.52 20.59
CA ASP A 408 20.77 9.29 19.81
C ASP A 408 19.39 8.62 19.69
N GLY A 409 19.17 7.85 18.61
CA GLY A 409 17.88 7.18 18.39
C GLY A 409 17.55 6.15 19.47
N GLU A 410 18.53 5.40 19.97
CA GLU A 410 18.30 4.40 21.02
C GLU A 410 17.93 5.05 22.36
N ASP A 411 18.50 6.22 22.66
CA ASP A 411 18.21 7.00 23.86
C ASP A 411 16.75 7.52 23.91
N LEU A 412 16.03 7.48 22.78
CA LEU A 412 14.63 7.93 22.67
C LEU A 412 13.62 6.81 22.90
N ILE A 413 14.04 5.55 23.02
CA ILE A 413 13.15 4.42 23.32
C ILE A 413 12.37 4.63 24.64
N PRO A 414 13.01 5.06 25.76
CA PRO A 414 12.29 5.31 27.01
C PRO A 414 11.23 6.42 26.89
N VAL A 415 11.48 7.45 26.09
CA VAL A 415 10.54 8.54 25.82
C VAL A 415 9.29 8.01 25.13
N GLY A 416 9.47 7.19 24.08
CA GLY A 416 8.35 6.56 23.38
C GLY A 416 7.53 5.66 24.31
N LYS A 417 8.20 4.89 25.17
CA LYS A 417 7.54 4.04 26.16
C LYS A 417 6.70 4.84 27.16
N GLU A 418 7.27 5.89 27.75
CA GLU A 418 6.55 6.77 28.70
C GLU A 418 5.32 7.42 28.06
N PHE A 419 5.45 7.85 26.80
CA PHE A 419 4.31 8.39 26.06
C PHE A 419 3.18 7.37 25.88
N LEU A 420 3.50 6.12 25.49
CA LEU A 420 2.51 5.04 25.32
C LEU A 420 1.82 4.70 26.64
N GLU A 421 2.58 4.59 27.73
CA GLU A 421 2.03 4.34 29.07
C GLU A 421 1.09 5.48 29.50
N GLY A 422 1.48 6.75 29.24
CA GLY A 422 0.66 7.93 29.53
C GLY A 422 -0.69 7.96 28.81
N ILE A 423 -0.81 7.33 27.64
CA ILE A 423 -2.06 7.25 26.89
C ILE A 423 -2.85 5.95 27.14
N GLY A 424 -2.35 5.07 28.01
CA GLY A 424 -3.01 3.83 28.43
C GLY A 424 -2.63 2.59 27.61
N LEU A 425 -1.53 2.64 26.85
CA LEU A 425 -0.96 1.50 26.13
C LEU A 425 0.20 0.92 26.93
N GLU A 426 -0.13 -0.03 27.81
CA GLU A 426 0.82 -0.69 28.70
C GLU A 426 1.50 -1.91 28.03
N ASN A 427 2.59 -2.38 28.63
CA ASN A 427 3.35 -3.57 28.19
C ASN A 427 3.82 -3.49 26.72
N MET A 428 4.21 -2.29 26.29
CA MET A 428 4.75 -2.08 24.94
C MET A 428 6.27 -2.19 24.95
N THR A 429 6.81 -3.04 24.07
CA THR A 429 8.26 -3.25 23.90
C THR A 429 8.68 -2.74 22.53
N CYS A 430 9.74 -1.94 22.48
CA CYS A 430 10.32 -1.46 21.23
C CYS A 430 10.97 -2.64 20.49
N VAL A 431 10.47 -2.94 19.29
CA VAL A 431 10.95 -4.03 18.43
C VAL A 431 11.79 -3.53 17.27
N TRP A 432 11.71 -2.23 16.96
CA TRP A 432 12.47 -1.57 15.90
C TRP A 432 12.71 -0.11 16.23
N ALA A 433 13.93 0.38 15.98
CA ALA A 433 14.27 1.79 16.04
C ALA A 433 15.12 2.15 14.81
N SER A 434 14.78 3.24 14.14
CA SER A 434 15.51 3.73 12.97
C SER A 434 15.50 5.24 12.96
N SER A 435 16.66 5.86 12.79
CA SER A 435 16.81 7.32 12.73
C SER A 435 17.13 7.77 11.32
N SER A 436 16.48 8.82 10.86
CA SER A 436 16.83 9.54 9.64
C SER A 436 16.43 11.01 9.76
N ARG A 437 17.28 11.91 9.24
CA ARG A 437 17.03 13.37 9.20
C ARG A 437 16.59 13.95 10.55
N ALA A 438 17.33 13.65 11.62
CA ALA A 438 17.03 14.07 12.99
C ALA A 438 15.68 13.59 13.56
N VAL A 439 15.02 12.60 12.96
CA VAL A 439 13.79 11.98 13.46
C VAL A 439 14.00 10.48 13.64
N THR A 440 13.65 9.98 14.82
CA THR A 440 13.69 8.55 15.13
C THR A 440 12.31 7.95 15.03
N SER A 441 12.15 6.96 14.16
CA SER A 441 10.96 6.11 14.09
C SER A 441 11.13 4.92 15.02
N LEU A 442 10.17 4.72 15.93
CA LEU A 442 10.15 3.64 16.90
C LEU A 442 8.91 2.78 16.67
N ASN A 443 9.09 1.48 16.44
CA ASN A 443 7.98 0.53 16.40
C ASN A 443 7.93 -0.23 17.71
N PHE A 444 6.80 -0.14 18.38
CA PHE A 444 6.48 -0.89 19.58
C PHE A 444 5.47 -1.99 19.27
N ALA A 445 5.66 -3.14 19.89
CA ALA A 445 4.71 -4.25 19.88
C ALA A 445 4.25 -4.53 21.31
N TYR A 446 2.99 -4.94 21.48
CA TYR A 446 2.51 -5.45 22.77
C TYR A 446 3.30 -6.68 23.19
N GLU A 447 3.64 -6.78 24.47
CA GLU A 447 4.34 -7.91 25.06
C GLU A 447 3.47 -8.52 26.17
N GLU A 448 3.31 -9.84 26.13
CA GLU A 448 2.62 -10.58 27.17
C GLU A 448 3.47 -11.77 27.63
N ASN A 449 3.81 -11.80 28.92
CA ASN A 449 4.60 -12.88 29.53
C ASN A 449 5.93 -13.17 28.79
N GLY A 450 6.61 -12.12 28.30
CA GLY A 450 7.86 -12.25 27.54
C GLY A 450 7.69 -12.71 26.09
N VAL A 451 6.45 -12.70 25.56
CA VAL A 451 6.14 -12.98 24.15
C VAL A 451 5.75 -11.68 23.44
N ILE A 452 6.49 -11.33 22.38
CA ILE A 452 6.23 -10.16 21.56
C ILE A 452 5.08 -10.43 20.58
N VAL A 453 4.03 -9.62 20.58
CA VAL A 453 2.83 -9.79 19.73
C VAL A 453 2.86 -8.83 18.55
N TYR A 454 3.36 -9.29 17.41
CA TYR A 454 3.59 -8.45 16.23
C TYR A 454 2.32 -8.01 15.48
N SER A 455 1.16 -8.59 15.79
CA SER A 455 -0.11 -8.07 15.28
C SER A 455 -0.52 -6.75 15.95
N ASP A 456 0.03 -6.47 17.14
CA ASP A 456 -0.38 -5.38 18.02
C ASP A 456 0.68 -4.28 18.01
N LEU A 457 0.91 -3.69 16.83
CA LEU A 457 1.93 -2.68 16.61
C LEU A 457 1.43 -1.26 16.81
N VAL A 458 2.29 -0.45 17.39
CA VAL A 458 2.19 1.01 17.47
C VAL A 458 3.48 1.61 16.95
N LYS A 459 3.39 2.54 16.01
CA LYS A 459 4.54 3.28 15.48
C LYS A 459 4.54 4.67 16.08
N LEU A 460 5.71 5.14 16.48
CA LEU A 460 5.96 6.50 16.94
C LEU A 460 7.05 7.15 16.10
N THR A 461 6.99 8.48 15.97
CA THR A 461 8.14 9.28 15.55
C THR A 461 8.55 10.20 16.69
N VAL A 462 9.85 10.39 16.89
CA VAL A 462 10.42 11.19 17.98
C VAL A 462 11.48 12.12 17.40
N CYS A 463 11.41 13.41 17.72
CA CYS A 463 12.36 14.41 17.23
C CYS A 463 13.67 14.36 18.05
N GLN A 464 14.80 14.06 17.40
CA GLN A 464 16.13 13.98 18.04
C GLN A 464 16.66 15.32 18.55
N GLN A 465 16.07 16.45 18.15
CA GLN A 465 16.43 17.77 18.68
C GLN A 465 15.81 18.01 20.06
N THR A 466 14.57 17.55 20.25
CA THR A 466 13.74 17.93 21.41
C THR A 466 13.45 16.78 22.35
N GLY A 467 13.61 15.53 21.90
CA GLY A 467 13.20 14.35 22.63
C GLY A 467 11.68 14.26 22.84
N LYS A 468 10.88 14.92 21.99
CA LYS A 468 9.41 14.86 22.05
C LYS A 468 8.89 13.90 20.98
N VAL A 469 7.86 13.12 21.31
CA VAL A 469 7.12 12.31 20.33
C VAL A 469 6.37 13.25 19.39
N THR A 470 6.62 13.15 18.09
CA THR A 470 6.06 14.02 17.05
C THR A 470 4.96 13.35 16.25
N GLY A 471 4.79 12.04 16.35
CA GLY A 471 3.68 11.36 15.70
C GLY A 471 3.44 9.94 16.21
N MET A 472 2.25 9.42 15.94
CA MET A 472 1.83 8.07 16.32
C MET A 472 0.87 7.49 15.29
N GLU A 473 1.00 6.19 15.03
CA GLU A 473 0.02 5.37 14.31
C GLU A 473 -0.20 4.06 15.08
N ALA A 474 -1.42 3.85 15.60
CA ALA A 474 -1.79 2.66 16.36
C ALA A 474 -2.89 1.83 15.69
N VAL A 475 -3.07 1.99 14.38
CA VAL A 475 -4.08 1.26 13.61
C VAL A 475 -3.95 -0.27 13.77
N PRO A 476 -2.76 -0.89 13.66
CA PRO A 476 -2.62 -2.34 13.85
C PRO A 476 -3.04 -2.79 15.26
N TYR A 477 -2.57 -2.09 16.30
CA TYR A 477 -2.95 -2.36 17.68
C TYR A 477 -4.48 -2.34 17.87
N TYR A 478 -5.16 -1.24 17.54
CA TYR A 478 -6.60 -1.14 17.77
C TYR A 478 -7.44 -2.03 16.84
N THR A 479 -6.87 -2.52 15.74
CA THR A 479 -7.52 -3.52 14.89
C THR A 479 -7.45 -4.91 15.51
N ASN A 480 -6.28 -5.30 16.04
CA ASN A 480 -5.97 -6.69 16.36
C ASN A 480 -6.00 -7.02 17.85
N HIS A 481 -5.65 -6.07 18.71
CA HIS A 481 -5.44 -6.31 20.13
C HIS A 481 -6.66 -6.94 20.80
N ALA A 482 -6.42 -8.03 21.52
CA ALA A 482 -7.44 -8.78 22.24
C ALA A 482 -6.76 -9.66 23.28
N ALA A 483 -7.53 -10.09 24.28
CA ALA A 483 -7.10 -11.17 25.17
C ALA A 483 -6.85 -12.44 24.36
N ARG A 484 -5.65 -13.02 24.48
CA ARG A 484 -5.23 -14.22 23.75
C ARG A 484 -5.05 -15.40 24.70
N GLN A 485 -5.31 -16.60 24.19
CA GLN A 485 -4.83 -17.83 24.81
C GLN A 485 -3.67 -18.34 23.96
N MET A 486 -2.46 -17.92 24.30
CA MET A 486 -1.27 -18.35 23.57
C MET A 486 -0.96 -19.83 23.86
N PRO A 487 -0.69 -20.65 22.82
CA PRO A 487 -0.29 -22.03 23.03
C PRO A 487 1.08 -22.08 23.75
N LYS A 488 1.37 -23.18 24.45
CA LYS A 488 2.73 -23.43 24.95
C LYS A 488 3.62 -23.91 23.81
N ALA A 489 4.89 -23.51 23.84
CA ALA A 489 5.89 -24.04 22.93
C ALA A 489 6.03 -25.56 23.09
N ALA A 490 5.96 -26.29 21.97
CA ALA A 490 6.15 -27.75 21.93
C ALA A 490 7.63 -28.12 21.78
N ILE A 491 8.45 -27.21 21.26
CA ILE A 491 9.90 -27.35 21.16
C ILE A 491 10.63 -26.28 21.99
N THR A 492 11.86 -26.58 22.38
CA THR A 492 12.75 -25.64 23.08
C THR A 492 13.42 -24.67 22.11
N ALA A 493 13.88 -23.51 22.60
CA ALA A 493 14.66 -22.56 21.81
C ALA A 493 15.90 -23.21 21.16
N LYS A 494 16.55 -24.16 21.85
CA LYS A 494 17.70 -24.89 21.30
C LYS A 494 17.31 -25.78 20.11
N GLN A 495 16.20 -26.51 20.21
CA GLN A 495 15.70 -27.32 19.10
C GLN A 495 15.24 -26.47 17.91
N ALA A 496 14.70 -25.27 18.18
CA ALA A 496 14.35 -24.31 17.15
C ALA A 496 15.60 -23.71 16.47
N ALA A 497 16.66 -23.41 17.24
CA ALA A 497 17.93 -22.90 16.70
C ALA A 497 18.59 -23.88 15.72
N GLU A 498 18.49 -25.19 15.95
CA GLU A 498 18.97 -26.22 15.01
C GLU A 498 18.25 -26.17 13.64
N LYS A 499 17.08 -25.54 13.57
CA LYS A 499 16.31 -25.33 12.33
C LYS A 499 16.76 -24.09 11.56
N VAL A 500 17.48 -23.16 12.18
CA VAL A 500 18.10 -22.03 11.49
C VAL A 500 19.23 -22.53 10.60
N SER A 501 19.45 -21.87 9.46
CA SER A 501 20.52 -22.20 8.52
C SER A 501 21.89 -22.08 9.20
N PRO A 502 22.81 -23.08 9.08
CA PRO A 502 24.16 -22.97 9.64
C PRO A 502 24.99 -21.83 9.04
N SER A 503 24.57 -21.24 7.91
CA SER A 503 25.23 -20.08 7.31
C SER A 503 24.86 -18.76 8.00
N LEU A 504 23.88 -18.76 8.91
CA LEU A 504 23.45 -17.60 9.69
C LEU A 504 24.00 -17.72 11.11
N GLU A 505 24.75 -16.71 11.55
CA GLU A 505 25.24 -16.62 12.92
C GLU A 505 24.15 -16.03 13.82
N ILE A 506 23.61 -16.82 14.75
CA ILE A 506 22.55 -16.36 15.65
C ILE A 506 23.14 -15.43 16.73
N THR A 507 22.66 -14.19 16.79
CA THR A 507 23.08 -13.17 17.76
C THR A 507 22.03 -12.87 18.82
N GLY A 508 20.77 -13.29 18.63
CA GLY A 508 19.70 -13.10 19.61
C GLY A 508 18.54 -14.09 19.47
N THR A 509 17.80 -14.30 20.56
CA THR A 509 16.59 -15.15 20.55
C THR A 509 15.52 -14.63 21.51
N ARG A 510 14.26 -14.67 21.09
CA ARG A 510 13.09 -14.41 21.94
C ARG A 510 11.85 -15.14 21.42
N LEU A 511 10.78 -15.17 22.22
CA LEU A 511 9.48 -15.66 21.76
C LEU A 511 8.67 -14.54 21.14
N ALA A 512 7.99 -14.86 20.04
CA ALA A 512 7.13 -13.96 19.30
C ALA A 512 5.82 -14.65 18.92
N TYR A 513 4.74 -13.89 18.88
CA TYR A 513 3.45 -14.29 18.36
C TYR A 513 3.20 -13.47 17.08
N ILE A 514 3.30 -14.15 15.94
CA ILE A 514 3.32 -13.51 14.61
C ILE A 514 2.07 -13.85 13.81
N PRO A 515 1.59 -12.93 12.95
CA PRO A 515 0.55 -13.26 11.98
C PRO A 515 1.09 -14.26 10.95
N LYS A 516 0.24 -15.21 10.56
CA LYS A 516 0.47 -16.21 9.52
C LYS A 516 -0.83 -16.40 8.73
N GLY A 517 -0.98 -15.63 7.66
CA GLY A 517 -2.25 -15.51 6.94
C GLY A 517 -3.35 -14.92 7.84
N GLU A 518 -4.50 -15.60 7.93
CA GLU A 518 -5.60 -15.17 8.84
C GLU A 518 -5.45 -15.64 10.29
N LYS A 519 -4.39 -16.41 10.60
CA LYS A 519 -4.12 -16.95 11.94
C LYS A 519 -2.89 -16.30 12.54
N GLU A 520 -2.64 -16.55 13.82
CA GLU A 520 -1.39 -16.20 14.50
C GLU A 520 -0.70 -17.50 14.93
N CYS A 521 0.64 -17.49 15.03
CA CYS A 521 1.40 -18.61 15.58
C CYS A 521 2.48 -18.14 16.56
N LEU A 522 2.76 -18.98 17.56
CA LEU A 522 3.88 -18.80 18.47
C LEU A 522 5.15 -19.28 17.78
N ALA A 523 6.19 -18.45 17.76
CA ALA A 523 7.46 -18.71 17.13
C ALA A 523 8.63 -18.27 18.03
N TYR A 524 9.77 -18.91 17.86
CA TYR A 524 11.06 -18.37 18.30
C TYR A 524 11.59 -17.45 17.20
N GLU A 525 11.78 -16.19 17.53
CA GLU A 525 12.48 -15.22 16.70
C GLU A 525 13.98 -15.35 16.97
N PHE A 526 14.76 -15.49 15.92
CA PHE A 526 16.22 -15.46 15.96
C PHE A 526 16.71 -14.26 15.16
N LYS A 527 17.41 -13.33 15.82
CA LYS A 527 18.24 -12.35 15.14
C LYS A 527 19.53 -13.05 14.73
N ALA A 528 19.88 -12.98 13.46
CA ALA A 528 21.07 -13.65 12.93
C ALA A 528 21.77 -12.79 11.88
N GLU A 529 23.04 -13.06 11.63
CA GLU A 529 23.89 -12.28 10.73
C GLU A 529 24.57 -13.18 9.70
N LYS A 530 24.74 -12.66 8.47
CA LYS A 530 25.50 -13.31 7.41
C LYS A 530 26.02 -12.27 6.43
N ASP A 531 27.32 -12.32 6.15
CA ASP A 531 27.99 -11.45 5.17
C ASP A 531 27.76 -9.94 5.41
N GLY A 532 27.59 -9.53 6.68
CA GLY A 532 27.31 -8.14 7.08
C GLY A 532 25.84 -7.75 7.08
N GLU A 533 24.94 -8.66 6.69
CA GLU A 533 23.49 -8.44 6.65
C GLU A 533 22.80 -9.06 7.88
N ILE A 534 21.76 -8.41 8.39
CA ILE A 534 20.97 -8.91 9.53
C ILE A 534 19.68 -9.56 9.02
N TYR A 535 19.33 -10.70 9.61
CA TYR A 535 18.12 -11.48 9.35
C TYR A 535 17.35 -11.71 10.65
N TYR A 536 16.02 -11.69 10.57
CA TYR A 536 15.12 -12.16 11.61
C TYR A 536 14.42 -13.43 11.13
N VAL A 537 14.74 -14.57 11.75
CA VAL A 537 14.20 -15.88 11.38
C VAL A 537 13.19 -16.33 12.43
N TYR A 538 11.97 -16.63 12.02
CA TYR A 538 10.91 -17.10 12.92
C TYR A 538 10.72 -18.60 12.73
N ILE A 539 10.93 -19.38 13.79
CA ILE A 539 10.69 -20.82 13.81
C ILE A 539 9.45 -21.11 14.64
N ASP A 540 8.42 -21.69 14.04
CA ASP A 540 7.16 -22.05 14.71
C ASP A 540 7.45 -22.93 15.94
N ALA A 541 7.05 -22.46 17.12
CA ALA A 541 7.36 -23.09 18.40
C ALA A 541 6.52 -24.37 18.64
N GLY A 542 5.51 -24.64 17.82
CA GLY A 542 4.72 -25.87 17.85
C GLY A 542 5.30 -26.96 16.93
N THR A 543 5.80 -26.58 15.75
CA THR A 543 6.16 -27.53 14.67
C THR A 543 7.64 -27.57 14.34
N GLY A 544 8.41 -26.53 14.69
CA GLY A 544 9.82 -26.39 14.32
C GLY A 544 10.08 -26.11 12.84
N ARG A 545 9.03 -25.71 12.09
CA ARG A 545 9.18 -25.22 10.70
C ARG A 545 9.46 -23.73 10.69
N GLN A 546 10.15 -23.24 9.66
CA GLN A 546 10.27 -21.80 9.47
C GLN A 546 8.86 -21.24 9.23
N ALA A 547 8.50 -20.22 10.02
CA ALA A 547 7.23 -19.53 9.92
C ALA A 547 7.35 -18.27 9.06
N GLU A 548 8.48 -17.56 9.16
CA GLU A 548 8.76 -16.33 8.43
C GLU A 548 10.28 -16.02 8.48
N MET A 549 10.78 -15.21 7.54
CA MET A 549 12.11 -14.61 7.60
C MET A 549 12.12 -13.20 6.98
N PHE A 550 12.71 -12.24 7.70
CA PHE A 550 12.96 -10.89 7.20
C PHE A 550 14.45 -10.63 7.08
N ARG A 551 14.83 -9.80 6.11
CA ARG A 551 16.17 -9.21 5.99
C ARG A 551 16.10 -7.73 6.36
N VAL A 552 17.09 -7.25 7.10
CA VAL A 552 17.29 -5.82 7.34
C VAL A 552 18.02 -5.22 6.15
N ILE A 553 17.50 -4.12 5.59
CA ILE A 553 18.18 -3.33 4.58
C ILE A 553 18.41 -1.92 5.14
N ASP A 554 19.65 -1.45 5.04
CA ASP A 554 20.01 -0.06 5.31
C ASP A 554 19.70 0.80 4.08
N THR A 555 18.96 1.89 4.28
CA THR A 555 18.70 2.89 3.25
C THR A 555 19.04 4.28 3.76
N ASP A 556 19.18 5.26 2.86
CA ASP A 556 19.43 6.67 3.22
C ASP A 556 18.32 7.26 4.11
N ASP A 557 17.12 6.68 4.06
CA ASP A 557 15.95 7.06 4.86
C ASP A 557 15.79 6.21 6.15
N GLY A 558 16.78 5.39 6.48
CA GLY A 558 16.82 4.52 7.66
C GLY A 558 16.79 3.03 7.33
N THR A 559 16.66 2.20 8.36
CA THR A 559 16.71 0.74 8.24
C THR A 559 15.29 0.17 8.07
N MET A 560 15.10 -0.74 7.12
CA MET A 560 13.82 -1.40 6.83
C MET A 560 13.90 -2.92 6.94
N LEU A 561 12.78 -3.57 7.29
CA LEU A 561 12.62 -5.03 7.21
C LEU A 561 11.93 -5.39 5.90
N LEU A 562 12.53 -6.30 5.14
CA LEU A 562 12.03 -6.82 3.86
C LEU A 562 11.81 -8.31 3.88
#